data_AF-A0A941AJ14-F1
#
_entry.id   AF-A0A941AJ14-F1
#
_cell.length_a   1.000
_cell.length_b   1.000
_cell.length_c   1.000
_cell.angle_alpha   90.00
_cell.angle_beta   90.00
_cell.angle_gamma   90.00
#
_symmetry.space_group_name_H-M   'P 1'
#
loop_
_entity.id
_entity.type
_entity.pdbx_description
1 polymer ?
#
loop_
_entity_poly.entity_id
_entity_poly.type
_entity_poly.pdbx_seq_one_letter_code
_entity_poly.pdbx_strand_id
1 'polypeptide(L)'
;MAEINPREARIAEETVSAIDFTSRMLGAIEDGNWYYARDKMRQLQNTLANLARQLDRNDQPAAGPGVAAYVTRNSQSYRIGRALYGQAESGVVSQVSPLGSAEDVNQPITPEIAAHVLFHLGVDGGYPASGFKSALMGAIAQADIVNRELLALGFPGYVVAFNLAQMTEYGTRKLQEIAAEQGEAVRDA
;
A
#
# COMPACT_ATOMS: atom_id res chain seq x y z
N MET A 1 2.35 12.89 -27.37
CA MET A 1 2.56 12.65 -25.92
C MET A 1 2.35 13.99 -25.25
N ALA A 2 1.56 14.07 -24.17
CA ALA A 2 1.42 15.32 -23.43
C ALA A 2 2.81 15.75 -22.94
N GLU A 3 3.17 17.00 -23.18
CA GLU A 3 4.43 17.57 -22.74
C GLU A 3 4.41 17.64 -21.21
N ILE A 4 5.28 16.84 -20.57
CA ILE A 4 5.46 16.82 -19.12
C ILE A 4 6.43 17.92 -18.75
N ASN A 5 6.02 18.81 -17.85
CA ASN A 5 6.93 19.84 -17.35
C ASN A 5 8.03 19.22 -16.45
N PRO A 6 9.14 19.93 -16.17
CA PRO A 6 10.23 19.38 -15.37
C PRO A 6 9.85 18.96 -13.95
N ARG A 7 8.85 19.61 -13.33
CA ARG A 7 8.33 19.21 -12.01
C ARG A 7 7.53 17.90 -12.11
N GLU A 8 6.64 17.80 -13.08
CA GLU A 8 5.86 16.60 -13.38
C GLU A 8 6.76 15.40 -13.68
N ALA A 9 7.83 15.60 -14.47
CA ALA A 9 8.82 14.57 -14.77
C ALA A 9 9.48 14.03 -13.48
N ARG A 10 9.91 14.92 -12.57
CA ARG A 10 10.50 14.52 -11.27
C ARG A 10 9.49 13.78 -10.39
N ILE A 11 8.25 14.27 -10.30
CA ILE A 11 7.19 13.62 -9.54
C ILE A 11 6.94 12.20 -10.08
N ALA A 12 6.91 12.05 -11.40
CA ALA A 12 6.72 10.75 -12.04
C ALA A 12 7.90 9.79 -11.76
N GLU A 13 9.14 10.27 -11.90
CA GLU A 13 10.35 9.50 -11.62
C GLU A 13 10.45 9.08 -10.15
N GLU A 14 10.17 10.00 -9.22
CA GLU A 14 10.18 9.74 -7.79
C GLU A 14 9.08 8.75 -7.40
N THR A 15 7.89 8.85 -8.00
CA THR A 15 6.80 7.89 -7.79
C THR A 15 7.19 6.49 -8.27
N VAL A 16 7.76 6.36 -9.47
CA VAL A 16 8.24 5.08 -10.01
C VAL A 16 9.38 4.51 -9.14
N SER A 17 10.30 5.36 -8.69
CA SER A 17 11.39 4.95 -7.79
C SER A 17 10.85 4.44 -6.44
N ALA A 18 9.81 5.07 -5.90
CA ALA A 18 9.14 4.60 -4.70
C ALA A 18 8.55 3.19 -4.90
N ILE A 19 7.91 2.95 -6.05
CA ILE A 19 7.36 1.64 -6.41
C ILE A 19 8.45 0.58 -6.57
N ASP A 20 9.59 0.92 -7.18
CA ASP A 20 10.77 0.04 -7.30
C ASP A 20 11.31 -0.34 -5.92
N PHE A 21 11.64 0.66 -5.09
CA PHE A 21 12.24 0.42 -3.77
C PHE A 21 11.31 -0.38 -2.86
N THR A 22 10.01 -0.11 -2.90
CA THR A 22 9.02 -0.91 -2.16
C THR A 22 8.99 -2.35 -2.69
N SER A 23 9.05 -2.57 -4.01
CA SER A 23 9.08 -3.91 -4.59
C SER A 23 10.34 -4.69 -4.19
N ARG A 24 11.52 -4.05 -4.20
CA ARG A 24 12.78 -4.67 -3.79
C ARG A 24 12.85 -4.92 -2.29
N MET A 25 12.28 -4.01 -1.48
CA MET A 25 12.19 -4.18 -0.03
C MET A 25 11.34 -5.39 0.32
N LEU A 26 10.18 -5.56 -0.32
CA LEU A 26 9.33 -6.74 -0.10
C LEU A 26 10.04 -8.03 -0.51
N GLY A 27 10.69 -8.07 -1.67
CA GLY A 27 11.48 -9.23 -2.08
C GLY A 27 12.59 -9.55 -1.08
N ALA A 28 13.30 -8.54 -0.59
CA ALA A 28 14.33 -8.69 0.42
C ALA A 28 13.79 -9.27 1.75
N ILE A 29 12.60 -8.86 2.17
CA ILE A 29 11.93 -9.39 3.37
C ILE A 29 11.55 -10.86 3.16
N GLU A 30 10.96 -11.19 2.02
CA GLU A 30 10.60 -12.57 1.66
C GLU A 30 11.82 -13.50 1.62
N ASP A 31 12.95 -12.99 1.15
CA ASP A 31 14.23 -13.71 1.10
C ASP A 31 14.98 -13.74 2.46
N GLY A 32 14.43 -13.09 3.50
CA GLY A 32 15.10 -12.95 4.81
C GLY A 32 16.35 -12.06 4.80
N ASN A 33 16.57 -11.29 3.73
CA ASN A 33 17.70 -10.38 3.57
C ASN A 33 17.41 -9.01 4.18
N TRP A 34 17.40 -8.96 5.52
CA TRP A 34 17.07 -7.75 6.30
C TRP A 34 18.03 -6.58 6.07
N TYR A 35 19.30 -6.84 5.74
CA TYR A 35 20.26 -5.78 5.42
C TYR A 35 19.85 -5.05 4.13
N TYR A 36 19.50 -5.81 3.09
CA TYR A 36 19.06 -5.24 1.83
C TYR A 36 17.68 -4.58 1.96
N ALA A 37 16.76 -5.16 2.74
CA ALA A 37 15.48 -4.54 3.06
C ALA A 37 15.66 -3.16 3.71
N ARG A 38 16.56 -3.06 4.70
CA ARG A 38 16.87 -1.78 5.38
C ARG A 38 17.49 -0.75 4.46
N ASP A 39 18.41 -1.16 3.57
CA ASP A 39 18.97 -0.27 2.54
C ASP A 39 17.87 0.30 1.63
N LYS A 40 16.96 -0.56 1.16
CA LYS A 40 15.85 -0.13 0.30
C LYS A 40 14.83 0.73 1.04
N MET A 41 14.60 0.50 2.32
CA MET A 41 13.78 1.38 3.15
C MET A 41 14.39 2.79 3.26
N ARG A 42 15.71 2.92 3.44
CA ARG A 42 16.37 4.25 3.45
C ARG A 42 16.25 4.96 2.10
N GLN A 43 16.42 4.22 1.00
CA GLN A 43 16.24 4.78 -0.35
C GLN A 43 14.79 5.22 -0.58
N LEU A 44 13.81 4.43 -0.13
CA LEU A 44 12.39 4.79 -0.16
C LEU A 44 12.11 6.06 0.65
N GLN A 45 12.62 6.18 1.88
CA GLN A 45 12.46 7.38 2.71
C GLN A 45 13.01 8.63 2.03
N ASN A 46 14.22 8.56 1.45
CA ASN A 46 14.82 9.67 0.72
C ASN A 46 13.97 10.06 -0.50
N THR A 47 13.47 9.08 -1.25
CA THR A 47 12.60 9.32 -2.40
C THR A 47 11.28 9.98 -1.98
N LEU A 48 10.63 9.49 -0.92
CA LEU A 48 9.39 10.07 -0.41
C LEU A 48 9.59 11.50 0.12
N ALA A 49 10.73 11.78 0.76
CA ALA A 49 11.07 13.14 1.18
C ALA A 49 11.30 14.08 -0.02
N ASN A 50 11.89 13.59 -1.11
CA ASN A 50 12.01 14.36 -2.35
C ASN A 50 10.65 14.61 -2.99
N LEU A 51 9.80 13.59 -3.04
CA LEU A 51 8.44 13.67 -3.57
C LEU A 51 7.60 14.67 -2.79
N ALA A 52 7.65 14.63 -1.45
CA ALA A 52 6.98 15.61 -0.60
C ALA A 52 7.44 17.04 -0.94
N ARG A 53 8.75 17.27 -1.07
CA ARG A 53 9.28 18.58 -1.51
C ARG A 53 8.80 18.97 -2.91
N GLN A 54 8.66 18.02 -3.83
CA GLN A 54 8.09 18.31 -5.15
C GLN A 54 6.60 18.60 -5.09
N LEU A 55 5.84 18.03 -4.17
CA LEU A 55 4.40 18.27 -4.01
C LEU A 55 4.12 19.60 -3.30
N ASP A 56 4.96 20.00 -2.34
CA ASP A 56 4.83 21.27 -1.59
C ASP A 56 5.15 22.53 -2.41
N ARG A 57 5.84 22.36 -3.53
CA ARG A 57 6.10 23.45 -4.46
C ARG A 57 4.80 24.03 -5.01
N ASN A 58 4.78 25.32 -5.36
CA ASN A 58 3.61 25.99 -5.96
C ASN A 58 3.95 26.73 -7.26
N ASP A 59 5.16 26.52 -7.79
CA ASP A 59 5.67 27.26 -8.96
C ASP A 59 5.28 26.65 -10.30
N GLN A 60 4.86 25.38 -10.33
CA GLN A 60 4.45 24.64 -11.53
C GLN A 60 3.31 23.66 -11.21
N PRO A 61 2.57 23.10 -12.16
CA PRO A 61 1.60 22.03 -11.89
C PRO A 61 2.27 20.78 -11.29
N ALA A 62 1.66 20.19 -10.25
CA ALA A 62 2.17 19.01 -9.56
C ALA A 62 1.68 17.68 -10.16
N ALA A 63 0.53 17.71 -10.85
CA ALA A 63 -0.08 16.54 -11.43
C ALA A 63 -0.77 16.89 -12.74
N GLY A 64 -0.51 16.08 -13.75
CA GLY A 64 -1.14 16.16 -15.06
C GLY A 64 -1.23 14.78 -15.70
N PRO A 65 -1.98 14.64 -16.82
CA PRO A 65 -2.18 13.36 -17.50
C PRO A 65 -0.87 12.66 -17.89
N GLY A 66 0.19 13.43 -18.14
CA GLY A 66 1.51 12.92 -18.47
C GLY A 66 2.20 12.20 -17.30
N VAL A 67 2.00 12.65 -16.06
CA VAL A 67 2.53 11.98 -14.85
C VAL A 67 1.91 10.60 -14.70
N ALA A 68 0.59 10.50 -14.75
CA ALA A 68 -0.12 9.23 -14.60
C ALA A 68 0.25 8.24 -15.71
N ALA A 69 0.36 8.71 -16.95
CA ALA A 69 0.78 7.89 -18.09
C ALA A 69 2.24 7.38 -17.94
N TYR A 70 3.14 8.24 -17.45
CA TYR A 70 4.53 7.86 -17.18
C TYR A 70 4.61 6.82 -16.07
N VAL A 71 3.94 7.05 -14.94
CA VAL A 71 3.97 6.14 -13.80
C VAL A 71 3.39 4.79 -14.20
N THR A 72 2.23 4.76 -14.86
CA THR A 72 1.60 3.52 -15.35
C THR A 72 2.57 2.70 -16.19
N ARG A 73 3.22 3.33 -17.19
CA ARG A 73 4.12 2.65 -18.12
C ARG A 73 5.36 2.08 -17.42
N ASN A 74 6.00 2.89 -16.59
CA ASN A 74 7.31 2.53 -16.03
C ASN A 74 7.19 1.65 -14.77
N SER A 75 6.03 1.66 -14.10
CA SER A 75 5.84 0.87 -12.89
C SER A 75 5.61 -0.62 -13.17
N GLN A 76 5.14 -0.98 -14.37
CA GLN A 76 4.84 -2.38 -14.75
C GLN A 76 6.06 -3.32 -14.75
N SER A 77 7.28 -2.79 -14.72
CA SER A 77 8.49 -3.60 -14.54
C SER A 77 8.62 -4.16 -13.12
N TYR A 78 7.96 -3.55 -12.15
CA TYR A 78 8.06 -3.89 -10.74
C TYR A 78 6.85 -4.67 -10.27
N ARG A 79 7.05 -5.57 -9.30
CA ARG A 79 5.99 -6.45 -8.78
C ARG A 79 4.77 -5.65 -8.30
N ILE A 80 5.00 -4.57 -7.55
CA ILE A 80 3.92 -3.71 -7.04
C ILE A 80 3.27 -2.94 -8.19
N GLY A 81 4.05 -2.42 -9.13
CA GLY A 81 3.48 -1.66 -10.24
C GLY A 81 2.63 -2.52 -11.18
N ARG A 82 2.98 -3.80 -11.40
CA ARG A 82 2.08 -4.74 -12.10
C ARG A 82 0.76 -4.96 -11.38
N ALA A 83 0.80 -5.04 -10.05
CA ALA A 83 -0.42 -5.22 -9.25
C ALA A 83 -1.32 -3.97 -9.29
N LEU A 84 -0.73 -2.77 -9.36
CA LEU A 84 -1.48 -1.50 -9.41
C LEU A 84 -2.00 -1.15 -10.80
N TYR A 85 -1.24 -1.47 -11.84
CA TYR A 85 -1.50 -0.98 -13.22
C TYR A 85 -1.78 -2.09 -14.24
N GLY A 86 -1.88 -3.34 -13.78
CA GLY A 86 -2.08 -4.52 -14.63
C GLY A 86 -0.84 -4.87 -15.46
N GLN A 87 -0.81 -6.08 -16.02
CA GLN A 87 0.06 -6.37 -17.16
C GLN A 87 -0.61 -5.82 -18.42
N ALA A 88 0.17 -5.19 -19.29
CA ALA A 88 -0.30 -4.71 -20.57
C ALA A 88 -0.57 -5.86 -21.55
N GLU A 89 -1.45 -6.81 -21.20
CA GLU A 89 -2.08 -7.72 -22.14
C GLU A 89 -3.55 -7.95 -21.75
N SER A 90 -4.44 -7.64 -22.70
CA SER A 90 -5.88 -7.96 -22.73
C SER A 90 -6.84 -7.11 -21.89
N GLY A 91 -6.98 -5.84 -22.31
CA GLY A 91 -8.27 -5.26 -22.68
C GLY A 91 -9.50 -5.48 -21.80
N VAL A 92 -9.53 -4.94 -20.58
CA VAL A 92 -10.69 -4.24 -19.99
C VAL A 92 -10.12 -3.21 -19.00
N VAL A 93 -10.11 -1.93 -19.37
CA VAL A 93 -9.72 -0.86 -18.44
C VAL A 93 -10.93 -0.48 -17.62
N SER A 94 -11.18 -1.17 -16.50
CA SER A 94 -12.02 -0.59 -15.45
C SER A 94 -11.19 0.45 -14.70
N GLN A 95 -11.44 1.71 -15.03
CA GLN A 95 -11.00 2.86 -14.25
C GLN A 95 -11.72 2.84 -12.90
N VAL A 96 -11.16 2.14 -11.93
CA VAL A 96 -11.40 2.43 -10.52
C VAL A 96 -10.03 2.51 -9.86
N SER A 97 -9.52 3.74 -9.72
CA SER A 97 -8.32 3.98 -8.91
C SER A 97 -8.61 3.53 -7.47
N PRO A 98 -7.81 2.62 -6.87
CA PRO A 98 -8.01 2.15 -5.50
C PRO A 98 -7.49 3.14 -4.44
N LEU A 99 -7.21 4.39 -4.82
CA LEU A 99 -6.96 5.46 -3.87
C LEU A 99 -8.31 5.89 -3.32
N GLY A 100 -8.80 5.14 -2.33
CA GLY A 100 -9.97 5.48 -1.54
C GLY A 100 -9.85 6.90 -0.98
N SER A 101 -10.98 7.61 -1.02
CA SER A 101 -11.14 8.98 -0.55
C SER A 101 -10.48 9.19 0.81
N ALA A 102 -9.74 10.29 0.92
CA ALA A 102 -8.98 10.69 2.10
C ALA A 102 -9.84 11.09 3.33
N GLU A 103 -11.05 10.55 3.46
CA GLU A 103 -12.01 10.89 4.53
C GLU A 103 -12.02 9.89 5.70
N ASP A 104 -11.31 8.76 5.63
CA ASP A 104 -11.37 7.68 6.64
C ASP A 104 -10.21 7.71 7.67
N VAL A 105 -9.79 8.91 8.11
CA VAL A 105 -8.56 9.10 8.91
C VAL A 105 -8.76 8.89 10.42
N ASN A 106 -9.97 8.52 10.88
CA ASN A 106 -10.27 8.49 12.32
C ASN A 106 -10.56 7.09 12.90
N GLN A 107 -10.40 6.02 12.11
CA GLN A 107 -10.35 4.66 12.63
C GLN A 107 -9.11 3.94 12.04
N PRO A 108 -8.13 3.52 12.88
CA PRO A 108 -6.95 2.86 12.35
C PRO A 108 -7.29 1.51 11.71
N ILE A 109 -8.29 0.77 12.21
CA ILE A 109 -8.73 -0.49 11.62
C ILE A 109 -10.06 -0.27 10.91
N THR A 110 -10.03 -0.20 9.58
CA THR A 110 -11.26 -0.20 8.78
C THR A 110 -11.82 -1.63 8.64
N PRO A 111 -13.11 -1.80 8.31
CA PRO A 111 -13.71 -3.11 8.04
C PRO A 111 -12.96 -3.92 6.97
N GLU A 112 -12.51 -3.25 5.90
CA GLU A 112 -11.70 -3.87 4.86
C GLU A 112 -10.36 -4.42 5.43
N ILE A 113 -9.66 -3.62 6.24
CA ILE A 113 -8.40 -4.06 6.86
C ILE A 113 -8.65 -5.26 7.79
N ALA A 114 -9.73 -5.22 8.57
CA ALA A 114 -10.09 -6.32 9.46
C ALA A 114 -10.36 -7.62 8.68
N ALA A 115 -11.14 -7.56 7.61
CA ALA A 115 -11.45 -8.72 6.77
C ALA A 115 -10.20 -9.30 6.10
N HIS A 116 -9.29 -8.46 5.62
CA HIS A 116 -8.02 -8.92 5.05
C HIS A 116 -7.14 -9.65 6.08
N VAL A 117 -7.04 -9.12 7.29
CA VAL A 117 -6.25 -9.71 8.37
C VAL A 117 -6.87 -11.03 8.83
N LEU A 118 -8.20 -11.11 8.96
CA LEU A 118 -8.90 -12.36 9.26
C LEU A 118 -8.61 -13.44 8.20
N PHE A 119 -8.68 -13.08 6.92
CA PHE A 119 -8.37 -13.99 5.83
C PHE A 119 -6.92 -14.49 5.90
N HIS A 120 -5.97 -13.59 6.17
CA HIS A 120 -4.56 -13.95 6.30
C HIS A 120 -4.30 -14.91 7.48
N LEU A 121 -5.04 -14.74 8.59
CA LEU A 121 -4.94 -15.59 9.77
C LEU A 121 -5.71 -16.93 9.64
N GLY A 122 -6.45 -17.13 8.53
CA GLY A 122 -7.27 -18.32 8.33
C GLY A 122 -8.52 -18.35 9.22
N VAL A 123 -9.02 -17.18 9.61
CA VAL A 123 -10.20 -17.02 10.48
C VAL A 123 -11.42 -16.64 9.62
N ASP A 124 -12.59 -17.17 9.98
CA ASP A 124 -13.86 -16.89 9.30
C ASP A 124 -14.21 -15.39 9.30
N GLY A 125 -14.90 -14.93 8.25
CA GLY A 125 -15.32 -13.54 8.09
C GLY A 125 -14.33 -12.66 7.32
N GLY A 126 -13.22 -13.23 6.83
CA GLY A 126 -12.25 -12.53 5.98
C GLY A 126 -12.43 -12.79 4.47
N TYR A 127 -11.89 -11.89 3.66
CA TYR A 127 -11.75 -12.05 2.21
C TYR A 127 -10.33 -11.71 1.75
N PRO A 128 -9.86 -12.25 0.60
CA PRO A 128 -8.49 -12.04 0.17
C PRO A 128 -8.22 -10.59 -0.18
N ALA A 129 -7.09 -10.08 0.30
CA ALA A 129 -6.58 -8.78 -0.09
C ALA A 129 -5.89 -8.85 -1.46
N SER A 130 -5.61 -7.68 -2.05
CA SER A 130 -4.74 -7.61 -3.24
C SER A 130 -3.35 -8.19 -2.94
N GLY A 131 -2.62 -8.62 -3.97
CA GLY A 131 -1.30 -9.25 -3.80
C GLY A 131 -0.28 -8.38 -3.03
N PHE A 132 -0.39 -7.05 -3.14
CA PHE A 132 0.41 -6.12 -2.33
C PHE A 132 0.04 -6.19 -0.85
N LYS A 133 -1.26 -6.06 -0.53
CA LYS A 133 -1.77 -6.10 0.85
C LYS A 133 -1.46 -7.45 1.50
N SER A 134 -1.56 -8.55 0.76
CA SER A 134 -1.19 -9.89 1.24
C SER A 134 0.30 -10.03 1.57
N ALA A 135 1.19 -9.49 0.72
CA ALA A 135 2.63 -9.48 0.99
C ALA A 135 2.99 -8.60 2.20
N LEU A 136 2.34 -7.44 2.33
CA LEU A 136 2.47 -6.56 3.49
C LEU A 136 2.06 -7.28 4.78
N MET A 137 0.92 -7.98 4.78
CA MET A 137 0.47 -8.75 5.95
C MET A 137 1.46 -9.86 6.32
N GLY A 138 2.02 -10.56 5.33
CA GLY A 138 3.10 -11.54 5.56
C GLY A 138 4.35 -10.90 6.19
N ALA A 139 4.75 -9.71 5.72
CA ALA A 139 5.86 -8.97 6.30
C ALA A 139 5.58 -8.54 7.75
N ILE A 140 4.38 -8.05 8.05
CA ILE A 140 3.96 -7.66 9.41
C ILE A 140 3.96 -8.88 10.35
N ALA A 141 3.46 -10.02 9.89
CA ALA A 141 3.40 -11.26 10.66
C ALA A 141 4.80 -11.75 11.07
N GLN A 142 5.80 -11.59 10.21
CA GLN A 142 7.18 -12.04 10.44
C GLN A 142 8.08 -11.00 11.13
N ALA A 143 7.71 -9.71 11.07
CA ALA A 143 8.53 -8.64 11.61
C ALA A 143 8.67 -8.71 13.14
N ASP A 144 9.90 -8.50 13.61
CA ASP A 144 10.18 -8.19 15.02
C ASP A 144 9.60 -6.82 15.44
N ILE A 145 9.66 -6.53 16.74
CA ILE A 145 9.05 -5.32 17.32
C ILE A 145 9.56 -4.04 16.62
N VAL A 146 10.86 -3.92 16.37
CA VAL A 146 11.46 -2.71 15.80
C VAL A 146 11.03 -2.52 14.34
N ASN A 147 11.02 -3.60 13.55
CA ASN A 147 10.59 -3.55 12.16
C ASN A 147 9.07 -3.34 12.04
N ARG A 148 8.29 -3.84 13.00
CA ARG A 148 6.85 -3.62 13.08
C ARG A 148 6.51 -2.16 13.40
N GLU A 149 7.27 -1.50 14.26
CA GLU A 149 7.15 -0.05 14.49
C GLU A 149 7.42 0.76 13.22
N LEU A 150 8.41 0.37 12.42
CA LEU A 150 8.70 1.04 11.14
C LEU A 150 7.57 0.83 10.12
N LEU A 151 6.99 -0.37 10.06
CA LEU A 151 5.83 -0.65 9.21
C LEU A 151 4.60 0.14 9.66
N ALA A 152 4.44 0.40 10.97
CA ALA A 152 3.32 1.18 11.50
C ALA A 152 3.33 2.63 11.04
N LEU A 153 4.49 3.20 10.70
CA LEU A 153 4.59 4.57 10.16
C LEU A 153 3.92 4.68 8.78
N GLY A 154 3.97 3.62 7.96
CA GLY A 154 3.39 3.61 6.61
C GLY A 154 2.03 2.93 6.51
N PHE A 155 1.77 1.93 7.36
CA PHE A 155 0.57 1.10 7.33
C PHE A 155 0.00 0.89 8.74
N PRO A 156 -0.35 1.97 9.46
CA PRO A 156 -0.74 1.89 10.86
C PRO A 156 -1.92 0.94 11.07
N GLY A 157 -2.91 0.95 10.18
CA GLY A 157 -4.11 0.13 10.32
C GLY A 157 -3.87 -1.38 10.28
N TYR A 158 -3.05 -1.85 9.34
CA TYR A 158 -2.70 -3.27 9.27
C TYR A 158 -1.87 -3.70 10.49
N VAL A 159 -0.94 -2.86 10.94
CA VAL A 159 -0.13 -3.18 12.12
C VAL A 159 -0.97 -3.22 13.39
N VAL A 160 -1.87 -2.25 13.58
CA VAL A 160 -2.78 -2.22 14.74
C VAL A 160 -3.73 -3.43 14.71
N ALA A 161 -4.26 -3.82 13.54
CA ALA A 161 -5.08 -5.02 13.39
C ALA A 161 -4.31 -6.31 13.75
N PHE A 162 -3.06 -6.45 13.31
CA PHE A 162 -2.21 -7.59 13.66
C PHE A 162 -1.88 -7.64 15.15
N ASN A 163 -1.53 -6.50 15.75
CA ASN A 163 -1.28 -6.43 17.19
C ASN A 163 -2.54 -6.75 17.99
N LEU A 164 -3.70 -6.27 17.56
CA LEU A 164 -4.98 -6.63 18.18
C LEU A 164 -5.20 -8.14 18.14
N ALA A 165 -5.03 -8.78 16.97
CA ALA A 165 -5.24 -10.21 16.79
C ALA A 165 -4.24 -11.09 17.58
N GLN A 166 -2.98 -10.67 17.69
CA GLN A 166 -1.92 -11.49 18.30
C GLN A 166 -1.72 -11.23 19.80
N MET A 167 -1.99 -10.01 20.28
CA MET A 167 -1.66 -9.60 21.65
C MET A 167 -2.87 -9.62 22.59
N THR A 168 -4.07 -9.89 22.07
CA THR A 168 -5.30 -9.93 22.89
C THR A 168 -6.05 -11.24 22.69
N GLU A 169 -6.54 -11.81 23.79
CA GLU A 169 -7.28 -13.08 23.81
C GLU A 169 -8.56 -13.05 22.93
N TYR A 170 -9.13 -11.86 22.72
CA TYR A 170 -10.36 -11.65 21.96
C TYR A 170 -10.15 -10.85 20.66
N GLY A 171 -8.90 -10.72 20.21
CA GLY A 171 -8.55 -9.84 19.10
C GLY A 171 -9.21 -10.20 17.78
N THR A 172 -9.28 -11.49 17.46
CA THR A 172 -9.91 -12.00 16.24
C THR A 172 -11.42 -11.77 16.24
N ARG A 173 -12.10 -11.95 17.39
CA ARG A 173 -13.53 -11.64 17.54
C ARG A 173 -13.82 -10.16 17.28
N LYS A 174 -12.99 -9.28 17.83
CA LYS A 174 -13.13 -7.84 17.61
C LYS A 174 -12.91 -7.45 16.14
N LEU A 175 -11.99 -8.11 15.45
CA LEU A 175 -11.83 -7.92 14.00
C LEU A 175 -13.05 -8.43 13.21
N GLN A 176 -13.69 -9.52 13.65
CA GLN A 176 -14.91 -10.00 13.02
C GLN A 176 -16.07 -9.01 13.17
N GLU A 177 -16.21 -8.39 14.35
CA GLU A 177 -17.19 -7.33 14.59
C GLU A 177 -16.97 -6.14 13.64
N ILE A 178 -15.73 -5.64 13.55
CA ILE A 178 -15.37 -4.52 12.66
C ILE A 178 -15.59 -4.90 11.18
N ALA A 179 -15.23 -6.12 10.77
CA ALA A 179 -15.44 -6.58 9.40
C ALA A 179 -16.94 -6.70 9.04
N ALA A 180 -17.78 -7.07 10.01
CA ALA A 180 -19.22 -7.24 9.80
C ALA A 180 -19.96 -5.91 9.55
N GLU A 181 -19.44 -4.77 10.02
CA GLU A 181 -20.02 -3.44 9.80
C GLU A 181 -20.12 -3.07 8.30
N GLN A 182 -19.27 -3.66 7.44
CA GLN A 182 -19.39 -3.51 5.97
C GLN A 182 -20.55 -4.30 5.35
N GLY A 183 -21.05 -5.33 6.04
CA GLY A 183 -22.13 -6.20 5.55
C GLY A 183 -23.54 -5.62 5.69
N GLU A 184 -23.74 -4.66 6.60
CA GLU A 184 -25.03 -3.96 6.74
C GLU A 184 -25.22 -2.86 5.70
N ALA A 185 -24.18 -2.11 5.35
CA ALA A 185 -24.26 -1.03 4.37
C ALA A 185 -24.61 -1.48 2.93
N VAL A 186 -24.41 -2.76 2.60
CA VAL A 186 -24.72 -3.36 1.27
C VAL A 186 -26.11 -4.02 1.26
N ARG A 187 -26.79 -4.16 2.41
CA ARG A 187 -28.14 -4.76 2.47
C ARG A 187 -29.28 -3.75 2.38
N ASP A 188 -29.01 -2.47 2.63
CA ASP A 188 -29.98 -1.38 2.57
C ASP A 188 -29.85 -0.50 1.30
N ALA A 189 -29.10 -0.95 0.29
CA ALA A 189 -28.95 -0.30 -1.02
C ALA A 189 -29.48 -1.20 -2.16
#